data_AF-A0A7V9M1P1-F1
#
_entry.id   AF-A0A7V9M1P1-F1
#
_cell.length_a   1.000
_cell.length_b   1.000
_cell.length_c   1.000
_cell.angle_alpha   90.00
_cell.angle_beta   90.00
_cell.angle_gamma   90.00
#
_symmetry.space_group_name_H-M   'P 1'
#
loop_
_entity.id
_entity.type
_entity.pdbx_description
1 polymer ?
#
loop_
_entity_poly.entity_id
_entity_poly.type
_entity_poly.pdbx_seq_one_letter_code
_entity_poly.pdbx_strand_id
1 'polypeptide(L)'
;DTPRPTGKQVIDKMKQRGMRTVMLTGDAKQVAEPIAKNLGIDEVHAELLPGEKATAVEALQKKGYKVAMVGDGINDAPALAQSDVGIAIGAGTDVAIEAAGVILIGDRLIDVLNAVILGKASYKTMTGNVIVAVLFNIVGMLLATLGFITPMLAIVVMIVSIFAILINTLRIRTLRLETTKEETTTALTEASFKVTNMVCEGCAEKITTALTALPGVKDVKPKVLSKHVQVNYYPDKVKQEELKRVLEKEGFNAVEV
;
A
#
# COMPACT_ATOMS: atom_id res chain seq x y z
N ASP A 1 9.07 17.99 1.28
CA ASP A 1 7.89 17.13 1.25
C ASP A 1 7.97 16.11 2.38
N THR A 2 6.84 15.66 2.93
CA THR A 2 6.81 14.71 4.05
C THR A 2 6.58 13.30 3.50
N PRO A 3 7.35 12.28 3.91
CA PRO A 3 7.14 10.91 3.42
C PRO A 3 5.73 10.41 3.71
N ARG A 4 5.19 9.59 2.79
CA ARG A 4 3.88 8.94 2.98
C ARG A 4 3.88 8.12 4.29
N PRO A 5 2.79 8.12 5.08
CA PRO A 5 2.76 7.51 6.40
C PRO A 5 3.15 6.03 6.43
N THR A 6 2.78 5.28 5.39
CA THR A 6 3.05 3.84 5.28
C THR A 6 4.44 3.53 4.71
N GLY A 7 5.22 4.54 4.31
CA GLY A 7 6.51 4.34 3.62
C GLY A 7 7.48 3.46 4.40
N LYS A 8 7.67 3.74 5.69
CA LYS A 8 8.57 2.95 6.55
C LYS A 8 8.12 1.48 6.64
N GLN A 9 6.83 1.25 6.84
CA GLN A 9 6.28 -0.12 6.94
C GLN A 9 6.50 -0.91 5.64
N VAL A 10 6.38 -0.26 4.49
CA VAL A 10 6.61 -0.90 3.18
C VAL A 10 8.09 -1.27 3.01
N ILE A 11 9.00 -0.34 3.32
CA ILE A 11 10.46 -0.60 3.25
C ILE A 11 10.85 -1.75 4.18
N ASP A 12 10.33 -1.79 5.41
CA ASP A 12 10.58 -2.88 6.35
C ASP A 12 10.10 -4.24 5.80
N LYS A 13 8.88 -4.29 5.23
CA LYS A 13 8.35 -5.51 4.59
C LYS A 13 9.14 -5.94 3.35
N MET A 14 9.73 -4.98 2.62
CA MET A 14 10.62 -5.27 1.49
C MET A 14 11.92 -5.89 1.97
N LYS A 15 12.53 -5.34 3.03
CA LYS A 15 13.75 -5.85 3.65
C LYS A 15 13.59 -7.24 4.23
N GLN A 16 12.46 -7.51 4.89
CA GLN A 16 12.12 -8.85 5.41
C GLN A 16 12.07 -9.92 4.30
N ARG A 17 11.90 -9.52 3.04
CA ARG A 17 11.93 -10.39 1.86
C ARG A 17 13.27 -10.42 1.13
N GLY A 18 14.32 -9.86 1.74
CA GLY A 18 15.68 -9.83 1.19
C GLY A 18 15.85 -8.86 0.03
N MET A 19 14.98 -7.84 -0.10
CA MET A 19 15.14 -6.79 -1.11
C MET A 19 15.92 -5.62 -0.54
N ARG A 20 16.95 -5.19 -1.27
CA ARG A 20 17.74 -3.98 -0.98
C ARG A 20 17.00 -2.77 -1.53
N THR A 21 16.88 -1.71 -0.74
CA THR A 21 16.18 -0.49 -1.15
C THR A 21 17.18 0.64 -1.42
N VAL A 22 17.03 1.30 -2.56
CA VAL A 22 17.88 2.43 -2.98
C VAL A 22 16.97 3.61 -3.32
N MET A 23 17.24 4.78 -2.77
CA MET A 23 16.55 6.03 -3.09
C MET A 23 17.34 6.81 -4.12
N LEU A 24 16.70 7.16 -5.24
CA LEU A 24 17.24 8.06 -6.27
C LEU A 24 16.43 9.35 -6.25
N THR A 25 17.05 10.50 -5.98
CA THR A 25 16.35 11.79 -5.92
C THR A 25 17.17 12.92 -6.54
N GLY A 26 16.48 13.94 -7.04
CA GLY A 26 17.06 15.21 -7.47
C GLY A 26 17.23 16.21 -6.32
N ASP A 27 16.67 15.92 -5.14
CA ASP A 27 16.79 16.79 -3.97
C ASP A 27 18.22 16.82 -3.42
N ALA A 28 18.53 17.90 -2.69
CA ALA A 28 19.80 18.06 -1.99
C ALA A 28 20.04 16.92 -1.00
N LYS A 29 21.31 16.49 -0.89
CA LYS A 29 21.71 15.39 -0.01
C LYS A 29 21.30 15.59 1.46
N GLN A 30 21.34 16.84 1.91
CA GLN A 30 20.96 17.28 3.27
C GLN A 30 19.48 17.00 3.60
N VAL A 31 18.61 16.89 2.59
CA VAL A 31 17.18 16.58 2.74
C VAL A 31 16.93 15.08 2.57
N ALA A 32 17.59 14.47 1.58
CA ALA A 32 17.38 13.08 1.22
C ALA A 32 17.87 12.09 2.29
N GLU A 33 19.06 12.30 2.86
CA GLU A 33 19.66 11.37 3.83
C GLU A 33 18.84 11.23 5.13
N PRO A 34 18.36 12.31 5.77
CA PRO A 34 17.48 12.19 6.94
C PRO A 34 16.18 11.45 6.64
N ILE A 35 15.56 11.72 5.47
CA ILE A 35 14.32 11.05 5.06
C ILE A 35 14.55 9.55 4.87
N ALA A 36 15.60 9.19 4.13
CA ALA A 36 15.97 7.81 3.90
C ALA A 36 16.28 7.06 5.20
N LYS A 37 16.98 7.70 6.13
CA LYS A 37 17.27 7.15 7.45
C LYS A 37 15.99 6.91 8.25
N ASN A 38 15.03 7.85 8.23
CA ASN A 38 13.76 7.72 8.93
C ASN A 38 12.90 6.57 8.35
N LEU A 39 12.96 6.36 7.04
CA LEU A 39 12.26 5.28 6.34
C LEU A 39 13.01 3.94 6.41
N GLY A 40 14.28 3.95 6.81
CA GLY A 40 15.12 2.75 6.85
C GLY A 40 15.57 2.28 5.46
N ILE A 41 15.90 3.18 4.54
CA ILE A 41 16.43 2.85 3.20
C ILE A 41 17.93 2.53 3.27
N ASP A 42 18.41 1.57 2.48
CA ASP A 42 19.80 1.09 2.57
C ASP A 42 20.82 2.05 1.93
N GLU A 43 20.44 2.70 0.84
CA GLU A 43 21.35 3.55 0.04
C GLU A 43 20.61 4.73 -0.58
N VAL A 44 21.27 5.89 -0.69
CA VAL A 44 20.69 7.13 -1.21
C VAL A 44 21.64 7.77 -2.20
N HIS A 45 21.14 8.04 -3.41
CA HIS A 45 21.82 8.87 -4.40
C HIS A 45 20.95 10.12 -4.59
N ALA A 46 21.49 11.26 -4.21
CA ALA A 46 20.84 12.56 -4.20
C ALA A 46 21.43 13.48 -5.28
N GLU A 47 20.77 14.61 -5.56
CA GLU A 47 21.21 15.62 -6.53
C GLU A 47 21.36 15.08 -7.97
N LEU A 48 20.56 14.06 -8.33
CA LEU A 48 20.59 13.43 -9.64
C LEU A 48 19.70 14.13 -10.67
N LEU A 49 20.24 14.31 -11.88
CA LEU A 49 19.46 14.64 -13.07
C LEU A 49 18.69 13.40 -13.60
N PRO A 50 17.63 13.58 -14.41
CA PRO A 50 16.86 12.45 -14.97
C PRO A 50 17.71 11.39 -15.69
N GLY A 51 18.72 11.80 -16.47
CA GLY A 51 19.64 10.86 -17.15
C GLY A 51 20.60 10.14 -16.19
N GLU A 52 20.96 10.78 -15.08
CA GLU A 52 21.84 10.18 -14.07
C GLU A 52 21.11 9.12 -13.24
N LYS A 53 19.79 9.27 -13.04
CA LYS A 53 18.95 8.21 -12.44
C LYS A 53 19.01 6.92 -13.27
N ALA A 54 18.93 7.01 -14.60
CA ALA A 54 19.07 5.85 -15.48
C ALA A 54 20.46 5.22 -15.39
N THR A 55 21.51 6.05 -15.34
CA THR A 55 22.90 5.58 -15.16
C THR A 55 23.09 4.88 -13.81
N ALA A 56 22.46 5.36 -12.75
CA ALA A 56 22.47 4.71 -11.43
C ALA A 56 21.80 3.33 -11.46
N VAL A 57 20.66 3.21 -12.15
CA VAL A 57 19.99 1.92 -12.39
C VAL A 57 20.91 0.96 -13.16
N GLU A 58 21.53 1.42 -14.25
CA GLU A 58 22.46 0.62 -15.05
C GLU A 58 23.67 0.14 -14.23
N ALA A 59 24.22 1.01 -13.35
CA ALA A 59 25.31 0.66 -12.46
C ALA A 59 24.94 -0.43 -11.45
N LEU A 60 23.70 -0.44 -10.95
CA LEU A 60 23.19 -1.51 -10.09
C LEU A 60 23.02 -2.82 -10.88
N GLN A 61 22.51 -2.75 -12.11
CA GLN A 61 22.39 -3.92 -12.99
C GLN A 61 23.75 -4.54 -13.32
N LYS A 62 24.76 -3.71 -13.61
CA LYS A 62 26.16 -4.15 -13.87
C LYS A 62 26.79 -4.86 -12.67
N LYS A 63 26.33 -4.58 -11.44
CA LYS A 63 26.73 -5.30 -10.22
C LYS A 63 26.01 -6.65 -10.05
N GLY A 64 25.15 -7.04 -10.99
CA GLY A 64 24.41 -8.31 -10.98
C GLY A 64 23.05 -8.25 -10.28
N TYR A 65 22.61 -7.07 -9.84
CA TYR A 65 21.27 -6.92 -9.26
C TYR A 65 20.18 -6.93 -10.33
N LYS A 66 19.02 -7.50 -10.00
CA LYS A 66 17.78 -7.30 -10.75
C LYS A 66 17.06 -6.10 -10.15
N VAL A 67 16.84 -5.06 -10.95
CA VAL A 67 16.40 -3.75 -10.47
C VAL A 67 14.95 -3.51 -10.88
N ALA A 68 14.09 -3.27 -9.89
CA ALA A 68 12.78 -2.69 -10.12
C ALA A 68 12.83 -1.20 -9.76
N MET A 69 12.51 -0.33 -10.72
CA MET A 69 12.45 1.12 -10.50
C MET A 69 11.01 1.53 -10.21
N VAL A 70 10.82 2.44 -9.26
CA VAL A 70 9.51 2.96 -8.87
C VAL A 70 9.53 4.47 -9.00
N GLY A 71 8.57 5.04 -9.74
CA GLY A 71 8.52 6.47 -10.01
C GLY A 71 7.14 6.98 -10.41
N ASP A 72 7.05 8.28 -10.65
CA ASP A 72 5.81 8.95 -11.11
C ASP A 72 5.61 8.88 -12.63
N GLY A 73 6.64 8.44 -13.37
CA GLY A 73 6.62 8.22 -14.80
C GLY A 73 6.91 9.45 -15.67
N ILE A 74 6.96 10.67 -15.12
CA ILE A 74 7.27 11.87 -15.90
C ILE A 74 8.76 12.16 -15.86
N ASN A 75 9.32 12.31 -14.65
CA ASN A 75 10.74 12.64 -14.47
C ASN A 75 11.63 11.39 -14.42
N ASP A 76 11.01 10.23 -14.21
CA ASP A 76 11.68 8.95 -14.01
C ASP A 76 11.60 8.03 -15.24
N ALA A 77 10.99 8.47 -16.34
CA ALA A 77 10.80 7.64 -17.55
C ALA A 77 12.09 6.97 -18.05
N PRO A 78 13.24 7.67 -18.18
CA PRO A 78 14.49 7.01 -18.59
C PRO A 78 14.95 5.92 -17.62
N ALA A 79 14.80 6.15 -16.31
CA ALA A 79 15.19 5.19 -15.29
C ALA A 79 14.22 3.99 -15.21
N LEU A 80 12.93 4.23 -15.42
CA LEU A 80 11.90 3.19 -15.52
C LEU A 80 12.17 2.27 -16.70
N ALA A 81 12.48 2.84 -17.88
CA ALA A 81 12.79 2.09 -19.08
C ALA A 81 14.12 1.30 -18.98
N GLN A 82 15.12 1.84 -18.28
CA GLN A 82 16.40 1.16 -18.07
C GLN A 82 16.30 -0.03 -17.09
N SER A 83 15.37 0.02 -16.13
CA SER A 83 15.22 -1.01 -15.11
C SER A 83 14.72 -2.35 -15.66
N ASP A 84 14.96 -3.45 -14.96
CA ASP A 84 14.42 -4.76 -15.37
C ASP A 84 12.88 -4.76 -15.28
N VAL A 85 12.32 -4.00 -14.33
CA VAL A 85 10.88 -3.77 -14.19
C VAL A 85 10.63 -2.32 -13.74
N GLY A 86 10.12 -1.49 -14.65
CA GLY A 86 9.63 -0.15 -14.32
C GLY A 86 8.21 -0.19 -13.76
N ILE A 87 8.00 0.40 -12.58
CA ILE A 87 6.72 0.48 -11.88
C ILE A 87 6.32 1.95 -11.70
N ALA A 88 5.24 2.37 -12.33
CA ALA A 88 4.67 3.71 -12.15
C ALA A 88 3.59 3.70 -11.06
N ILE A 89 3.59 4.71 -10.16
CA ILE A 89 2.56 4.89 -9.12
C ILE A 89 1.70 6.11 -9.40
N GLY A 90 0.38 5.99 -9.24
CA GLY A 90 -0.53 7.14 -9.33
C GLY A 90 -0.57 7.79 -10.72
N ALA A 91 -0.17 7.02 -11.73
CA ALA A 91 -0.01 7.48 -13.10
C ALA A 91 -1.37 7.53 -13.81
N GLY A 92 -1.90 8.74 -13.99
CA GLY A 92 -3.00 9.05 -14.90
C GLY A 92 -2.55 9.82 -16.16
N THR A 93 -1.24 9.91 -16.41
CA THR A 93 -0.65 10.64 -17.54
C THR A 93 -0.09 9.66 -18.59
N ASP A 94 -0.30 9.96 -19.87
CA ASP A 94 0.08 9.07 -20.99
C ASP A 94 1.57 8.71 -21.01
N VAL A 95 2.44 9.61 -20.54
CA VAL A 95 3.91 9.41 -20.50
C VAL A 95 4.31 8.25 -19.57
N ALA A 96 3.63 8.10 -18.44
CA ALA A 96 3.92 7.02 -17.50
C ALA A 96 3.45 5.65 -18.03
N ILE A 97 2.43 5.64 -18.90
CA ILE A 97 1.90 4.42 -19.53
C ILE A 97 2.90 3.86 -20.54
N GLU A 98 3.58 4.72 -21.29
CA GLU A 98 4.56 4.29 -22.29
C GLU A 98 5.90 3.84 -21.67
N ALA A 99 6.28 4.39 -20.52
CA ALA A 99 7.61 4.18 -19.94
C ALA A 99 7.71 3.00 -18.94
N ALA A 100 6.60 2.54 -18.35
CA ALA A 100 6.61 1.54 -17.28
C ALA A 100 5.93 0.22 -17.70
N GLY A 101 6.54 -0.92 -17.33
CA GLY A 101 5.96 -2.24 -17.56
C GLY A 101 4.82 -2.60 -16.58
N VAL A 102 4.72 -1.90 -15.45
CA VAL A 102 3.66 -2.06 -14.45
C VAL A 102 3.13 -0.69 -14.04
N ILE A 103 1.81 -0.52 -14.06
CA ILE A 103 1.15 0.73 -13.70
C ILE A 103 0.23 0.46 -12.52
N LEU A 104 0.46 1.16 -11.41
CA LEU A 104 -0.41 1.12 -10.23
C LEU A 104 -1.41 2.27 -10.31
N ILE A 105 -2.69 1.91 -10.44
CA ILE A 105 -3.81 2.86 -10.54
C ILE A 105 -3.99 3.64 -9.22
N GLY A 106 -3.72 2.99 -8.08
CA GLY A 106 -3.75 3.61 -6.77
C GLY A 106 -2.42 4.26 -6.37
N ASP A 107 -2.44 4.96 -5.25
CA ASP A 107 -1.28 5.66 -4.69
C ASP A 107 -0.64 4.94 -3.48
N ARG A 108 -1.12 3.72 -3.18
CA ARG A 108 -0.66 2.94 -2.05
C ARG A 108 0.69 2.29 -2.34
N LEU A 109 1.71 2.66 -1.57
CA LEU A 109 3.07 2.12 -1.72
C LEU A 109 3.15 0.60 -1.53
N ILE A 110 2.25 0.00 -0.75
CA ILE A 110 2.23 -1.46 -0.54
C ILE A 110 1.94 -2.24 -1.83
N ASP A 111 1.27 -1.60 -2.80
CA ASP A 111 0.92 -2.25 -4.06
C ASP A 111 2.16 -2.52 -4.93
N VAL A 112 3.25 -1.77 -4.74
CA VAL A 112 4.56 -2.08 -5.36
C VAL A 112 5.07 -3.44 -4.89
N LEU A 113 5.06 -3.68 -3.58
CA LEU A 113 5.49 -4.94 -3.01
C LEU A 113 4.56 -6.07 -3.47
N ASN A 114 3.25 -5.83 -3.50
CA ASN A 114 2.27 -6.81 -3.96
C ASN A 114 2.42 -7.17 -5.43
N ALA A 115 2.76 -6.21 -6.30
CA ALA A 115 3.08 -6.47 -7.70
C ALA A 115 4.27 -7.42 -7.84
N VAL A 116 5.34 -7.21 -7.06
CA VAL A 116 6.51 -8.11 -7.05
C VAL A 116 6.14 -9.52 -6.52
N ILE A 117 5.34 -9.59 -5.45
CA ILE A 117 4.88 -10.87 -4.88
C ILE A 117 4.03 -11.64 -5.89
N LEU A 118 3.07 -10.97 -6.52
CA LEU A 118 2.19 -11.56 -7.52
C LEU A 118 2.97 -12.00 -8.75
N GLY A 119 3.90 -11.18 -9.24
CA GLY A 119 4.77 -11.52 -10.37
C GLY A 119 5.60 -12.77 -10.10
N LYS A 120 6.27 -12.85 -8.95
CA LYS A 120 7.05 -14.04 -8.55
C LYS A 120 6.18 -15.30 -8.43
N ALA A 121 5.00 -15.18 -7.81
CA ALA A 121 4.07 -16.30 -7.66
C ALA A 121 3.51 -16.79 -9.02
N SER A 122 3.21 -15.85 -9.92
CA SER A 122 2.72 -16.14 -11.27
C SER A 122 3.79 -16.83 -12.10
N TYR A 123 5.02 -16.31 -12.09
CA TYR A 123 6.14 -16.91 -12.82
C TYR A 123 6.45 -18.33 -12.32
N LYS A 124 6.46 -18.55 -10.99
CA LYS A 124 6.68 -19.88 -10.40
C LYS A 124 5.61 -20.88 -10.82
N THR A 125 4.34 -20.47 -10.78
CA THR A 125 3.22 -21.32 -11.19
C THR A 125 3.27 -21.64 -12.69
N MET A 126 3.53 -20.64 -13.53
CA MET A 126 3.68 -20.81 -14.97
C MET A 126 4.82 -21.78 -15.31
N THR A 127 6.01 -21.57 -14.74
CA THR A 127 7.17 -22.43 -14.99
C THR A 127 6.90 -23.87 -14.53
N GLY A 128 6.29 -24.05 -13.36
CA GLY A 128 5.88 -25.37 -12.87
C GLY A 128 4.90 -26.07 -13.82
N ASN A 129 3.88 -25.35 -14.30
CA ASN A 129 2.90 -25.89 -15.27
C ASN A 129 3.58 -26.31 -16.58
N VAL A 130 4.51 -25.49 -17.10
CA VAL A 130 5.26 -25.80 -18.33
C VAL A 130 6.11 -27.06 -18.13
N ILE A 131 6.85 -27.16 -17.02
CA ILE A 131 7.68 -28.34 -16.73
C ILE A 131 6.80 -29.60 -16.66
N VAL A 132 5.69 -29.55 -15.93
CA VAL A 132 4.76 -30.69 -15.83
C VAL A 132 4.21 -31.05 -17.20
N ALA A 133 3.76 -30.09 -18.00
CA ALA A 133 3.21 -30.34 -19.33
C ALA A 133 4.24 -30.98 -20.27
N VAL A 134 5.48 -30.48 -20.29
CA VAL A 134 6.56 -31.01 -21.12
C VAL A 134 6.91 -32.44 -20.71
N LEU A 135 7.11 -32.69 -19.41
CA LEU A 135 7.41 -34.03 -18.90
C LEU A 135 6.28 -35.02 -19.21
N PHE A 136 5.04 -34.57 -19.03
CA PHE A 136 3.85 -35.38 -19.32
C PHE A 136 3.81 -35.82 -20.79
N ASN A 137 4.07 -34.89 -21.72
CA ASN A 137 4.09 -35.19 -23.15
C ASN A 137 5.24 -36.12 -23.55
N ILE A 138 6.44 -35.92 -22.98
CA ILE A 138 7.59 -36.81 -23.25
C ILE A 138 7.27 -38.24 -22.80
N VAL A 139 6.76 -38.40 -21.57
CA VAL A 139 6.39 -39.72 -21.04
C VAL A 139 5.26 -40.35 -21.85
N GLY A 140 4.23 -39.58 -22.19
CA GLY A 140 3.11 -40.04 -23.01
C GLY A 140 3.56 -40.52 -24.39
N MET A 141 4.49 -39.79 -25.03
CA MET A 141 5.07 -40.17 -26.31
C MET A 141 5.85 -41.47 -26.24
N LEU A 142 6.72 -41.63 -25.23
CA LEU A 142 7.48 -42.88 -25.02
C LEU A 142 6.54 -44.07 -24.83
N LEU A 143 5.53 -43.94 -23.97
CA LEU A 143 4.55 -45.00 -23.74
C LEU A 143 3.73 -45.31 -24.99
N ALA A 144 3.40 -44.31 -25.81
CA ALA A 144 2.75 -44.52 -27.10
C ALA A 144 3.65 -45.27 -28.09
N THR A 145 4.95 -44.94 -28.18
CA THR A 145 5.90 -45.65 -29.05
C THR A 145 6.11 -47.11 -28.66
N LEU A 146 5.99 -47.43 -27.37
CA LEU A 146 6.04 -48.79 -26.84
C LEU A 146 4.70 -49.55 -26.96
N GLY A 147 3.64 -48.89 -27.45
CA GLY A 147 2.33 -49.49 -27.64
C GLY A 147 1.46 -49.57 -26.37
N PHE A 148 1.87 -48.95 -25.26
CA PHE A 148 1.13 -48.97 -23.99
C PHE A 148 -0.05 -47.98 -23.94
N ILE A 149 -0.05 -46.95 -24.79
CA ILE A 149 -1.12 -45.93 -24.84
C ILE A 149 -1.77 -45.91 -26.22
N THR A 150 -3.08 -46.06 -26.25
CA THR A 150 -3.89 -45.85 -27.46
C THR A 150 -4.25 -44.38 -27.65
N PRO A 151 -4.56 -43.93 -28.87
CA PRO A 151 -4.97 -42.54 -29.13
C PRO A 151 -6.15 -42.07 -28.26
N MET A 152 -7.14 -42.95 -28.01
CA MET A 152 -8.29 -42.61 -27.17
C MET A 152 -7.87 -42.33 -25.72
N LEU A 153 -7.02 -43.20 -25.15
CA LEU A 153 -6.50 -43.02 -23.79
C LEU A 153 -5.67 -41.73 -23.69
N ALA A 154 -4.83 -41.44 -24.69
CA ALA A 154 -4.04 -40.22 -24.73
C ALA A 154 -4.91 -38.95 -24.67
N ILE A 155 -6.04 -38.93 -25.38
CA ILE A 155 -6.99 -37.80 -25.38
C ILE A 155 -7.58 -37.60 -23.98
N VAL A 156 -8.08 -38.67 -23.35
CA VAL A 156 -8.67 -38.59 -21.99
C VAL A 156 -7.66 -38.04 -20.99
N VAL A 157 -6.45 -38.57 -21.04
CA VAL A 157 -5.35 -38.17 -20.18
C VAL A 157 -4.97 -36.69 -20.41
N MET A 158 -4.93 -36.25 -21.66
CA MET A 158 -4.65 -34.84 -22.02
C MET A 158 -5.72 -33.90 -21.46
N ILE A 159 -7.00 -34.29 -21.53
CA ILE A 159 -8.11 -33.51 -20.95
C ILE A 159 -7.90 -33.34 -19.44
N VAL A 160 -7.62 -34.43 -18.72
CA VAL A 160 -7.36 -34.39 -17.27
C VAL A 160 -6.17 -33.49 -16.94
N SER A 161 -5.09 -33.57 -17.73
CA SER A 161 -3.91 -32.72 -17.56
C SER A 161 -4.23 -31.23 -17.69
N ILE A 162 -5.04 -30.84 -18.68
CA ILE A 162 -5.47 -29.45 -18.88
C ILE A 162 -6.24 -28.94 -17.65
N PHE A 163 -7.18 -29.74 -17.13
CA PHE A 163 -7.92 -29.36 -15.92
C PHE A 163 -7.01 -29.24 -14.70
N ALA A 164 -6.05 -30.16 -14.52
CA ALA A 164 -5.09 -30.10 -13.42
C ALA A 164 -4.24 -28.81 -13.47
N ILE A 165 -3.72 -28.45 -14.65
CA ILE A 165 -2.96 -27.21 -14.88
C ILE A 165 -3.83 -25.98 -14.60
N LEU A 166 -5.09 -25.99 -15.04
CA LEU A 166 -6.04 -24.90 -14.81
C LEU A 166 -6.30 -24.70 -13.31
N ILE A 167 -6.59 -25.77 -12.57
CA ILE A 167 -6.81 -25.72 -11.12
C ILE A 167 -5.56 -25.21 -10.39
N ASN A 168 -4.37 -25.68 -10.79
CA ASN A 168 -3.11 -25.22 -10.21
C ASN A 168 -2.89 -23.71 -10.48
N THR A 169 -3.26 -23.23 -11.66
CA THR A 169 -3.19 -21.80 -12.01
C THR A 169 -4.17 -20.97 -11.19
N LEU A 170 -5.40 -21.45 -11.01
CA LEU A 170 -6.44 -20.77 -10.22
C LEU A 170 -6.04 -20.61 -8.74
N ARG A 171 -5.14 -21.43 -8.22
CA ARG A 171 -4.59 -21.28 -6.87
C ARG A 171 -3.92 -19.91 -6.64
N ILE A 172 -3.44 -19.23 -7.68
CA ILE A 172 -2.90 -17.87 -7.54
C ILE A 172 -3.95 -16.90 -7.00
N ARG A 173 -5.25 -17.12 -7.27
CA ARG A 173 -6.33 -16.26 -6.76
C ARG A 173 -6.46 -16.28 -5.23
N THR A 174 -5.95 -17.30 -4.56
CA THR A 174 -5.96 -17.38 -3.09
C THR A 174 -4.66 -16.88 -2.47
N LEU A 175 -3.76 -16.31 -3.28
CA LEU A 175 -2.51 -15.72 -2.81
C LEU A 175 -2.83 -14.55 -1.87
N ARG A 176 -2.33 -14.65 -0.63
CA ARG A 176 -2.45 -13.56 0.35
C ARG A 176 -1.41 -12.49 0.03
N LEU A 177 -1.91 -11.33 -0.39
CA LEU A 177 -1.12 -10.14 -0.57
C LEU A 177 -0.84 -9.46 0.79
N GLU A 178 0.23 -8.67 0.82
CA GLU A 178 0.60 -7.91 2.00
C GLU A 178 -0.31 -6.69 2.15
N THR A 179 -0.60 -6.35 3.40
CA THR A 179 -1.30 -5.13 3.78
C THR A 179 -0.42 -4.32 4.72
N THR A 180 -0.46 -3.01 4.56
CA THR A 180 -0.01 -2.07 5.59
C THR A 180 -1.22 -1.67 6.42
N LYS A 181 -1.04 -1.59 7.74
CA LYS A 181 -1.99 -0.82 8.55
C LYS A 181 -1.67 0.62 8.22
N GLU A 182 -2.55 1.29 7.48
CA GLU A 182 -2.57 2.75 7.57
C GLU A 182 -2.69 3.04 9.07
N GLU A 183 -1.72 3.76 9.63
CA GLU A 183 -1.98 4.48 10.86
C GLU A 183 -3.06 5.47 10.47
N THR A 184 -4.31 5.03 10.62
CA THR A 184 -5.46 5.89 10.49
C THR A 184 -5.13 7.05 11.39
N THR A 185 -4.87 8.22 10.80
CA THR A 185 -5.17 9.45 11.50
C THR A 185 -6.66 9.34 11.68
N THR A 186 -7.11 8.77 12.81
CA THR A 186 -8.50 8.38 13.03
C THR A 186 -9.36 9.55 12.57
N ALA A 187 -10.21 9.34 11.57
CA ALA A 187 -11.00 10.42 11.00
C ALA A 187 -11.75 11.09 12.17
N LEU A 188 -11.53 12.39 12.33
CA LEU A 188 -12.21 13.15 13.38
C LEU A 188 -13.71 13.05 13.09
N THR A 189 -14.45 12.55 14.06
CA THR A 189 -15.90 12.55 14.02
C THR A 189 -16.39 13.82 14.72
N GLU A 190 -17.37 14.49 14.13
CA GLU A 190 -18.04 15.65 14.73
C GLU A 190 -19.32 15.18 15.44
N ALA A 191 -19.44 15.47 16.72
CA ALA A 191 -20.70 15.35 17.47
C ALA A 191 -21.22 16.74 17.84
N SER A 192 -22.54 16.92 17.77
CA SER A 192 -23.21 18.15 18.14
C SER A 192 -24.15 17.90 19.32
N PHE A 193 -24.01 18.71 20.36
CA PHE A 193 -24.85 18.65 21.55
C PHE A 193 -25.59 19.98 21.74
N LYS A 194 -26.90 19.91 21.95
CA LYS A 194 -27.71 21.03 22.43
C LYS A 194 -27.72 21.05 23.95
N VAL A 195 -27.11 22.07 24.53
CA VAL A 195 -26.96 22.26 25.98
C VAL A 195 -28.02 23.24 26.49
N THR A 196 -29.14 22.71 26.96
CA THR A 196 -30.35 23.50 27.27
C THR A 196 -30.15 24.57 28.33
N ASN A 197 -29.27 24.31 29.30
CA ASN A 197 -28.95 25.20 30.41
C ASN A 197 -27.63 25.99 30.25
N MET A 198 -27.10 26.10 29.03
CA MET A 198 -26.00 27.02 28.73
C MET A 198 -26.52 28.46 28.64
N VAL A 199 -25.96 29.38 29.43
CA VAL A 199 -26.48 30.76 29.61
C VAL A 199 -25.52 31.83 29.10
N CYS A 200 -24.21 31.69 29.34
CA CYS A 200 -23.21 32.71 29.01
C CYS A 200 -21.88 32.10 28.53
N GLU A 201 -20.94 32.96 28.14
CA GLU A 201 -19.58 32.55 27.74
C GLU A 201 -18.83 31.79 28.84
N GLY A 202 -19.06 32.10 30.12
CA GLY A 202 -18.47 31.33 31.22
C GLY A 202 -18.93 29.86 31.26
N CYS A 203 -20.17 29.58 30.83
CA CYS A 203 -20.63 28.20 30.66
C CYS A 203 -19.91 27.52 29.48
N ALA A 204 -19.70 28.24 28.38
CA ALA A 204 -19.00 27.73 27.22
C ALA A 204 -17.53 27.39 27.52
N GLU A 205 -16.81 28.26 28.22
CA GLU A 205 -15.43 27.98 28.64
C GLU A 205 -15.32 26.77 29.58
N LYS A 206 -16.25 26.64 30.52
CA LYS A 206 -16.30 25.49 31.44
C LYS A 206 -16.53 24.18 30.67
N ILE A 207 -17.45 24.18 29.70
CA ILE A 207 -17.72 23.03 28.82
C ILE A 207 -16.51 22.69 27.98
N THR A 208 -15.89 23.69 27.33
CA THR A 208 -14.69 23.50 26.51
C THR A 208 -13.56 22.91 27.33
N THR A 209 -13.33 23.41 28.54
CA THR A 209 -12.28 22.92 29.44
C THR A 209 -12.53 21.46 29.85
N ALA A 210 -13.76 21.12 30.24
CA ALA A 210 -14.13 19.77 30.66
C ALA A 210 -14.02 18.74 29.51
N LEU A 211 -14.46 19.11 28.30
CA LEU A 211 -14.38 18.23 27.14
C LEU A 211 -12.96 18.10 26.58
N THR A 212 -12.16 19.17 26.59
CA THR A 212 -10.77 19.13 26.11
C THR A 212 -9.87 18.31 27.06
N ALA A 213 -10.26 18.14 28.32
CA ALA A 213 -9.56 17.28 29.26
C ALA A 213 -9.68 15.77 28.94
N LEU A 214 -10.60 15.37 28.05
CA LEU A 214 -10.78 13.96 27.68
C LEU A 214 -9.71 13.50 26.68
N PRO A 215 -9.06 12.33 26.92
CA PRO A 215 -8.09 11.77 25.99
C PRO A 215 -8.80 11.30 24.70
N GLY A 216 -8.78 12.13 23.66
CA GLY A 216 -9.44 11.82 22.37
C GLY A 216 -10.21 12.98 21.77
N VAL A 217 -10.45 14.06 22.51
CA VAL A 217 -11.07 15.29 22.00
C VAL A 217 -9.99 16.21 21.43
N LYS A 218 -10.17 16.67 20.19
CA LYS A 218 -9.22 17.55 19.50
C LYS A 218 -9.63 19.01 19.56
N ASP A 219 -10.92 19.28 19.40
CA ASP A 219 -11.44 20.64 19.27
C ASP A 219 -12.91 20.70 19.74
N VAL A 220 -13.27 21.78 20.43
CA VAL A 220 -14.61 22.01 20.97
C VAL A 220 -15.02 23.43 20.61
N LYS A 221 -16.12 23.57 19.85
CA LYS A 221 -16.65 24.85 19.38
C LYS A 221 -18.02 25.12 20.01
N PRO A 222 -18.07 25.89 21.11
CA PRO A 222 -19.33 26.32 21.70
C PRO A 222 -19.97 27.45 20.88
N LYS A 223 -21.28 27.40 20.72
CA LYS A 223 -22.12 28.44 20.08
C LYS A 223 -23.18 28.89 21.08
N VAL A 224 -22.82 29.81 21.97
CA VAL A 224 -23.64 30.28 23.11
C VAL A 224 -25.05 30.72 22.69
N LEU A 225 -25.15 31.55 21.65
CA LEU A 225 -26.44 32.05 21.12
C LEU A 225 -27.41 30.94 20.73
N SER A 226 -26.88 29.86 20.16
CA SER A 226 -27.68 28.72 19.70
C SER A 226 -27.83 27.63 20.74
N LYS A 227 -27.13 27.74 21.89
CA LYS A 227 -27.01 26.67 22.89
C LYS A 227 -26.45 25.34 22.35
N HIS A 228 -25.58 25.38 21.34
CA HIS A 228 -24.95 24.19 20.76
C HIS A 228 -23.46 24.12 21.07
N VAL A 229 -22.93 22.90 21.14
CA VAL A 229 -21.50 22.63 21.28
C VAL A 229 -21.12 21.56 20.26
N GLN A 230 -20.21 21.91 19.36
CA GLN A 230 -19.64 20.98 18.38
C GLN A 230 -18.32 20.43 18.93
N VAL A 231 -18.14 19.12 18.86
CA VAL A 231 -16.97 18.42 19.39
C VAL A 231 -16.36 17.56 18.30
N ASN A 232 -15.11 17.83 17.97
CA ASN A 232 -14.31 17.00 17.07
C ASN A 232 -13.48 16.03 17.91
N TYR A 233 -13.72 14.74 17.75
CA TYR A 233 -13.09 13.71 18.56
C TYR A 233 -12.71 12.47 17.76
N TYR A 234 -11.84 11.65 18.33
CA TYR A 234 -11.42 10.37 17.76
C TYR A 234 -12.33 9.24 18.30
N PRO A 235 -13.19 8.62 17.47
CA PRO A 235 -14.13 7.57 17.92
C PRO A 235 -13.46 6.34 18.52
N ASP A 236 -12.17 6.11 18.20
CA ASP A 236 -11.38 5.02 18.77
C ASP A 236 -10.96 5.27 20.23
N LYS A 237 -10.95 6.54 20.67
CA LYS A 237 -10.43 6.95 21.99
C LYS A 237 -11.52 7.39 22.95
N VAL A 238 -12.56 8.04 22.45
CA VAL A 238 -13.69 8.50 23.27
C VAL A 238 -14.98 8.27 22.51
N LYS A 239 -16.02 7.80 23.19
CA LYS A 239 -17.34 7.57 22.58
C LYS A 239 -18.26 8.75 22.83
N GLN A 240 -19.27 8.91 21.97
CA GLN A 240 -20.26 9.99 22.08
C GLN A 240 -21.00 9.96 23.43
N GLU A 241 -21.27 8.77 24.00
CA GLU A 241 -21.93 8.68 25.31
C GLU A 241 -21.04 9.19 26.45
N GLU A 242 -19.71 9.09 26.30
CA GLU A 242 -18.76 9.56 27.30
C GLU A 242 -18.66 11.09 27.30
N LEU A 243 -18.72 11.73 26.12
CA LEU A 243 -18.83 13.19 25.98
C LEU A 243 -20.08 13.72 26.70
N LYS A 244 -21.23 13.05 26.49
CA LYS A 244 -22.49 13.40 27.16
C LYS A 244 -22.40 13.26 28.67
N ARG A 245 -21.82 12.17 29.17
CA ARG A 245 -21.64 11.94 30.61
C ARG A 245 -20.80 13.03 31.28
N VAL A 246 -19.75 13.51 30.61
CA VAL A 246 -18.92 14.61 31.16
C VAL A 246 -19.71 15.91 31.24
N LEU A 247 -20.52 16.22 30.23
CA LEU A 247 -21.40 17.39 30.26
C LEU A 247 -22.39 17.31 31.42
N GLU A 248 -23.04 16.16 31.61
CA GLU A 248 -23.99 15.93 32.70
C GLU A 248 -23.32 16.02 34.08
N LYS A 249 -22.10 15.48 34.23
CA LYS A 249 -21.31 15.56 35.47
C LYS A 249 -20.94 16.99 35.84
N GLU A 250 -20.67 17.84 34.84
CA GLU A 250 -20.39 19.27 35.04
C GLU A 250 -21.64 20.13 35.29
N GLY A 251 -22.83 19.50 35.30
CA GLY A 251 -24.12 20.13 35.56
C GLY A 251 -24.84 20.62 34.31
N PHE A 252 -24.45 20.18 33.12
CA PHE A 252 -25.03 20.60 31.84
C PHE A 252 -25.94 19.54 31.23
N ASN A 253 -27.15 19.93 30.85
CA ASN A 253 -28.14 19.06 30.22
C ASN A 253 -27.93 19.05 28.70
N ALA A 254 -27.24 18.02 28.21
CA ALA A 254 -26.87 17.84 26.80
C ALA A 254 -27.81 16.86 26.09
N VAL A 255 -28.41 17.30 24.97
CA VAL A 255 -29.22 16.46 24.07
C VAL A 255 -28.53 16.42 22.72
N GLU A 256 -28.40 15.23 22.15
CA GLU A 256 -27.75 15.01 20.85
C GLU A 256 -28.62 15.59 19.71
N VAL A 257 -27.98 16.21 18.72
CA VAL A 257 -28.63 16.83 17.55
C VAL A 257 -27.89 16.46 16.28
#